data_AF-A0A951E7M4-F1
#
_entry.id   AF-A0A951E7M4-F1
#
_cell.length_a   1.000
_cell.length_b   1.000
_cell.length_c   1.000
_cell.angle_alpha   90.00
_cell.angle_beta   90.00
_cell.angle_gamma   90.00
#
_symmetry.space_group_name_H-M   'P 1'
#
loop_
_entity.id
_entity.type
_entity.pdbx_description
1 polymer ?
#
loop_
_entity_poly.entity_id
_entity_poly.type
_entity_poly.pdbx_seq_one_letter_code
_entity_poly.pdbx_strand_id
1 'polypeptide(L)'
;MGRLKGGEPEIFMFKLDEGVVLEIPYDLARFHDFELIDEPEIVLSSEMHGRWLARGGRVPNHKQCVSRKIPLFLGGPDTIDSLESSDLSVHWHVTAQLIDKTRDLPPGTKIQNFIFED
;
A
#
# COMPACT_ATOMS: atom_id res chain seq x y z
N MET A 1 -7.02 22.33 -2.26
CA MET A 1 -8.43 22.02 -2.59
C MET A 1 -8.40 20.80 -3.49
N GLY A 2 -9.11 19.72 -3.16
CA GLY A 2 -9.08 18.45 -3.91
C GLY A 2 -9.78 18.56 -5.27
N ARG A 3 -9.51 17.61 -6.19
CA ARG A 3 -10.30 17.49 -7.43
C ARG A 3 -11.74 17.12 -7.07
N LEU A 4 -12.70 17.75 -7.76
CA LEU A 4 -14.13 17.51 -7.57
C LEU A 4 -14.72 16.88 -8.82
N LYS A 5 -15.57 15.87 -8.66
CA LYS A 5 -16.36 15.27 -9.72
C LYS A 5 -17.83 15.23 -9.31
N GLY A 6 -18.68 15.92 -10.07
CA GLY A 6 -20.10 16.05 -9.73
C GLY A 6 -20.39 16.84 -8.44
N GLY A 7 -19.40 17.59 -7.93
CA GLY A 7 -19.52 18.34 -6.67
C GLY A 7 -18.90 17.63 -5.46
N GLU A 8 -18.56 16.34 -5.59
CA GLU A 8 -17.97 15.54 -4.53
C GLU A 8 -16.43 15.42 -4.68
N PRO A 9 -15.67 15.26 -3.58
CA PRO A 9 -14.22 15.05 -3.63
C PRO A 9 -13.87 13.69 -4.21
N GLU A 10 -12.96 13.66 -5.19
CA GLU A 10 -12.38 12.41 -5.68
C GLU A 10 -11.39 11.82 -4.67
N ILE A 11 -11.29 10.49 -4.66
CA ILE A 11 -10.37 9.76 -3.79
C ILE A 11 -9.04 9.47 -4.49
N PHE A 12 -7.97 9.59 -3.72
CA PHE A 12 -6.67 9.02 -4.06
C PHE A 12 -6.35 7.90 -3.07
N MET A 13 -5.84 6.79 -3.57
CA MET A 13 -5.38 5.68 -2.75
C MET A 13 -3.89 5.43 -2.97
N PHE A 14 -3.11 5.40 -1.90
CA PHE A 14 -1.70 5.02 -1.97
C PHE A 14 -1.56 3.50 -1.96
N LYS A 15 -0.98 2.93 -3.03
CA LYS A 15 -0.47 1.56 -3.02
C LYS A 15 1.00 1.60 -2.65
N LEU A 16 1.26 1.44 -1.34
CA LEU A 16 2.58 1.64 -0.77
C LEU A 16 3.62 0.63 -1.29
N ASP A 17 3.24 -0.62 -1.51
CA ASP A 17 4.16 -1.64 -2.01
C ASP A 17 4.55 -1.41 -3.47
N GLU A 18 3.67 -0.81 -4.27
CA GLU A 18 3.92 -0.39 -5.66
C GLU A 18 4.50 1.03 -5.78
N GLY A 19 4.46 1.83 -4.71
CA GLY A 19 4.95 3.22 -4.73
C GLY A 19 4.12 4.17 -5.60
N VAL A 20 2.85 3.82 -5.88
CA VAL A 20 1.96 4.59 -6.76
C VAL A 20 0.74 5.14 -6.03
N VAL A 21 0.10 6.11 -6.68
CA VAL A 21 -1.20 6.64 -6.29
C VAL A 21 -2.23 6.19 -7.32
N LEU A 22 -3.26 5.47 -6.88
CA LEU A 22 -4.45 5.22 -7.69
C LEU A 22 -5.37 6.43 -7.62
N GLU A 23 -5.76 6.95 -8.77
CA GLU A 23 -6.84 7.91 -8.89
C GLU A 23 -8.15 7.14 -8.98
N ILE A 24 -8.99 7.23 -7.95
CA ILE A 24 -10.30 6.58 -7.93
C ILE A 24 -11.33 7.62 -8.39
N PRO A 25 -11.99 7.42 -9.55
CA PRO A 25 -12.83 8.44 -10.17
C PRO A 25 -14.24 8.51 -9.55
N TYR A 26 -14.32 8.32 -8.23
CA TYR A 26 -15.52 8.21 -7.41
C TYR A 26 -15.36 8.97 -6.08
N ASP A 27 -16.49 9.34 -5.49
CA ASP A 27 -16.55 9.78 -4.09
C ASP A 27 -16.41 8.59 -3.12
N LEU A 28 -16.31 8.90 -1.83
CA LEU A 28 -16.11 7.90 -0.77
C LEU A 28 -17.25 6.88 -0.66
N ALA A 29 -18.50 7.32 -0.81
CA ALA A 29 -19.63 6.42 -0.70
C ALA A 29 -19.59 5.39 -1.84
N ARG A 30 -19.37 5.86 -3.07
CA ARG A 30 -19.31 5.00 -4.24
C ARG A 30 -18.07 4.10 -4.27
N PHE A 31 -16.93 4.60 -3.80
CA PHE A 31 -15.74 3.76 -3.60
C PHE A 31 -16.01 2.62 -2.61
N HIS A 32 -16.62 2.93 -1.47
CA HIS A 32 -16.91 1.93 -0.43
C HIS A 32 -17.98 0.91 -0.87
N ASP A 33 -19.08 1.39 -1.46
CA ASP A 33 -20.27 0.57 -1.73
C ASP A 33 -20.19 -0.21 -3.05
N PHE A 34 -19.30 0.18 -3.97
CA PHE A 34 -19.14 -0.48 -5.27
C PHE A 34 -17.70 -0.90 -5.53
N GLU A 35 -16.74 0.03 -5.54
CA GLU A 35 -15.36 -0.28 -5.98
C GLU A 35 -14.67 -1.34 -5.11
N LEU A 36 -14.82 -1.27 -3.78
CA LEU A 36 -14.26 -2.28 -2.86
C LEU A 36 -14.85 -3.69 -3.08
N ILE A 37 -16.03 -3.78 -3.68
CA ILE A 37 -16.75 -5.04 -3.92
C ILE A 37 -16.44 -5.56 -5.32
N ASP A 38 -16.42 -4.67 -6.31
CA ASP A 38 -16.24 -4.99 -7.72
C ASP A 38 -14.77 -5.29 -8.04
N GLU A 39 -13.82 -4.54 -7.44
CA GLU A 39 -12.38 -4.64 -7.72
C GLU A 39 -11.52 -4.87 -6.45
N PRO A 40 -11.84 -5.88 -5.61
CA PRO A 40 -11.20 -6.08 -4.31
C PRO A 40 -9.71 -6.47 -4.42
N GLU A 41 -9.28 -7.08 -5.52
CA GLU A 41 -7.87 -7.41 -5.73
C GLU A 41 -7.04 -6.17 -6.08
N ILE A 42 -7.58 -5.27 -6.92
CA ILE A 42 -6.89 -4.04 -7.33
C ILE A 42 -6.73 -3.11 -6.12
N VAL A 43 -7.80 -2.96 -5.35
CA VAL A 43 -7.86 -1.99 -4.25
C VAL A 43 -7.30 -2.56 -2.95
N LEU A 44 -7.59 -3.82 -2.61
CA LEU A 44 -7.21 -4.41 -1.31
C LEU A 44 -6.25 -5.59 -1.41
N SER A 45 -5.90 -6.05 -2.61
CA SER A 45 -5.12 -7.28 -2.82
C SER A 45 -5.70 -8.48 -2.05
N SER A 46 -7.03 -8.61 -2.11
CA SER A 46 -7.82 -9.57 -1.34
C SER A 46 -7.45 -11.03 -1.61
N GLU A 47 -7.10 -11.40 -2.84
CA GLU A 47 -6.63 -12.73 -3.19
C GLU A 47 -5.25 -12.99 -2.60
N MET A 48 -4.34 -12.01 -2.69
CA MET A 48 -3.01 -12.13 -2.09
C MET A 48 -3.10 -12.31 -0.57
N HIS A 49 -3.95 -11.54 0.10
CA HIS A 49 -4.24 -11.69 1.52
C HIS A 49 -4.88 -13.05 1.84
N GLY A 50 -5.81 -13.53 1.01
CA GLY A 50 -6.40 -14.87 1.14
C GLY A 50 -5.35 -15.98 1.05
N ARG A 51 -4.41 -15.88 0.10
CA ARG A 51 -3.30 -16.83 -0.05
C ARG A 51 -2.32 -16.79 1.12
N TRP A 52 -2.07 -15.61 1.70
CA TRP A 52 -1.29 -15.45 2.93
C TRP A 52 -1.92 -16.24 4.10
N LEU A 53 -3.22 -16.05 4.33
CA LEU A 53 -3.95 -16.77 5.38
C LEU A 53 -3.94 -18.29 5.14
N ALA A 54 -4.16 -18.72 3.90
CA ALA A 54 -4.15 -20.14 3.54
C ALA A 54 -2.78 -20.83 3.78
N ARG A 55 -1.68 -20.07 3.82
CA ARG A 55 -0.33 -20.55 4.16
C ARG A 55 0.00 -20.49 5.65
N GLY A 56 -0.99 -20.24 6.51
CA GLY A 56 -0.79 -20.12 7.96
C GLY A 56 -0.39 -18.72 8.41
N GLY A 57 -0.49 -17.73 7.52
CA GLY A 57 -0.42 -16.32 7.89
C GLY A 57 -1.48 -15.97 8.92
N ARG A 58 -1.14 -15.09 9.86
CA ARG A 58 -2.08 -14.62 10.89
C ARG A 58 -2.88 -13.44 10.36
N VAL A 59 -4.14 -13.35 10.80
CA VAL A 59 -4.98 -12.16 10.60
C VAL A 59 -4.35 -10.99 11.37
N PRO A 60 -3.99 -9.88 10.70
CA PRO A 60 -3.47 -8.70 11.38
C PRO A 60 -4.50 -8.10 12.34
N ASN A 61 -4.04 -7.58 13.47
CA ASN A 61 -4.88 -6.70 14.29
C ASN A 61 -4.88 -5.26 13.73
N HIS A 62 -5.64 -4.35 14.34
CA HIS A 62 -5.79 -2.96 13.85
C HIS A 62 -4.50 -2.12 13.82
N LYS A 63 -3.41 -2.57 14.48
CA LYS A 63 -2.07 -1.95 14.45
C LYS A 63 -1.10 -2.70 13.54
N GLN A 64 -1.54 -3.73 12.83
CA GLN A 64 -0.69 -4.56 12.00
C GLN A 64 -1.19 -4.57 10.55
N CYS A 65 -0.28 -4.83 9.62
CA CYS A 65 -0.58 -5.11 8.24
C CYS A 65 0.21 -6.31 7.73
N VAL A 66 -0.16 -6.82 6.56
CA VAL A 66 0.68 -7.71 5.76
C VAL A 66 1.43 -6.84 4.76
N SER A 67 2.75 -6.81 4.85
CA SER A 67 3.61 -6.03 3.97
C SER A 67 4.57 -6.93 3.20
N ARG A 68 5.21 -6.39 2.16
CA ARG A 68 6.32 -7.06 1.49
C ARG A 68 7.63 -6.71 2.19
N LYS A 69 8.49 -7.71 2.40
CA LYS A 69 9.86 -7.57 2.93
C LYS A 69 10.69 -6.58 2.11
N ILE A 70 10.51 -6.60 0.79
CA ILE A 70 11.07 -5.65 -0.15
C ILE A 70 9.89 -5.12 -0.99
N PRO A 71 9.60 -3.81 -0.97
CA PRO A 71 8.55 -3.23 -1.81
C PRO A 71 8.78 -3.51 -3.31
N LEU A 72 7.68 -3.61 -4.08
CA LEU A 72 7.73 -3.89 -5.52
C LEU A 72 8.45 -2.77 -6.28
N PHE A 73 8.25 -1.51 -5.90
CA PHE A 73 8.95 -0.38 -6.53
C PHE A 73 10.47 -0.39 -6.30
N LEU A 74 10.97 -1.20 -5.37
CA LEU A 74 12.40 -1.45 -5.15
C LEU A 74 12.88 -2.77 -5.78
N GLY A 75 12.06 -3.41 -6.62
CA GLY A 75 12.39 -4.67 -7.28
C GLY A 75 12.15 -5.90 -6.40
N GLY A 76 11.32 -5.79 -5.36
CA GLY A 76 10.91 -6.92 -4.55
C GLY A 76 10.10 -7.96 -5.34
N PRO A 77 10.14 -9.24 -4.95
CA PRO A 77 9.42 -10.30 -5.66
C PRO A 77 7.91 -10.21 -5.41
N ASP A 78 7.12 -10.42 -6.47
CA ASP A 78 5.67 -10.54 -6.35
C ASP A 78 5.22 -11.96 -6.01
N THR A 79 5.57 -12.43 -4.80
CA THR A 79 5.27 -13.78 -4.33
C THR A 79 4.77 -13.78 -2.89
N ILE A 80 4.08 -14.84 -2.48
CA ILE A 80 3.60 -14.96 -1.09
C ILE A 80 4.75 -15.06 -0.08
N ASP A 81 5.87 -15.67 -0.46
CA ASP A 81 7.05 -15.80 0.41
C ASP A 81 7.73 -14.45 0.69
N SER A 82 7.41 -13.43 -0.11
CA SER A 82 7.84 -12.05 0.08
C SER A 82 7.08 -11.33 1.20
N LEU A 83 5.93 -11.87 1.64
CA LEU A 83 5.06 -11.23 2.62
C LEU A 83 5.57 -11.46 4.05
N GLU A 84 5.24 -10.50 4.91
CA GLU A 84 5.48 -10.54 6.34
C GLU A 84 4.42 -9.75 7.10
N SER A 85 4.30 -10.00 8.41
CA SER A 85 3.51 -9.13 9.29
C SER A 85 4.37 -7.95 9.76
N SER A 86 3.82 -6.74 9.66
CA SER A 86 4.46 -5.52 10.16
C SER A 86 3.51 -4.76 11.08
N ASP A 87 4.08 -3.93 11.96
CA ASP A 87 3.33 -2.82 12.54
C ASP A 87 2.92 -1.85 11.42
N LEU A 88 1.66 -1.42 11.42
CA LEU A 88 1.07 -0.57 10.40
C LEU A 88 1.71 0.82 10.38
N SER A 89 1.97 1.39 11.56
CA SER A 89 2.57 2.72 11.66
C SER A 89 4.02 2.72 11.17
N VAL A 90 4.78 1.67 11.50
CA VAL A 90 6.15 1.48 11.00
C VAL A 90 6.14 1.27 9.49
N HIS A 91 5.27 0.38 8.98
CA HIS A 91 5.15 0.14 7.55
C HIS A 91 4.85 1.43 6.78
N TRP A 92 3.90 2.22 7.26
CA TRP A 92 3.54 3.51 6.66
C TRP A 92 4.72 4.49 6.65
N HIS A 93 5.33 4.77 7.81
CA HIS A 93 6.40 5.77 7.92
C HIS A 93 7.67 5.38 7.16
N VAL A 94 8.04 4.10 7.19
CA VAL A 94 9.22 3.62 6.46
C VAL A 94 8.96 3.64 4.96
N THR A 95 7.83 3.09 4.51
CA THR A 95 7.56 2.96 3.07
C THR A 95 7.34 4.32 2.42
N ALA A 96 6.68 5.26 3.09
CA ALA A 96 6.54 6.63 2.59
C ALA A 96 7.90 7.32 2.41
N GLN A 97 8.81 7.17 3.38
CA GLN A 97 10.17 7.70 3.26
C GLN A 97 10.98 6.99 2.19
N LEU A 98 10.80 5.68 1.98
CA LEU A 98 11.41 4.96 0.87
C LEU A 98 10.97 5.55 -0.46
N ILE A 99 9.65 5.66 -0.68
CA ILE A 99 9.07 6.22 -1.92
C ILE A 99 9.64 7.61 -2.20
N ASP A 100 9.65 8.50 -1.20
CA ASP A 100 10.18 9.86 -1.34
C ASP A 100 11.67 9.88 -1.67
N LYS A 101 12.47 9.11 -0.92
CA LYS A 101 13.93 9.11 -1.06
C LYS A 101 14.43 8.37 -2.29
N THR A 102 13.64 7.50 -2.92
CA THR A 102 14.10 6.67 -4.05
C THR A 102 13.50 7.04 -5.40
N ARG A 103 12.48 7.91 -5.46
CA ARG A 103 11.69 8.23 -6.67
C ARG A 103 12.54 8.48 -7.92
N ASP A 104 13.64 9.22 -7.77
CA ASP A 104 14.48 9.69 -8.88
C ASP A 104 15.93 9.21 -8.78
N LEU A 105 16.17 8.10 -8.05
CA LEU A 105 17.50 7.55 -7.86
C LEU A 105 17.75 6.32 -8.73
N PRO A 106 18.96 6.18 -9.31
CA PRO A 106 19.36 4.94 -9.97
C PRO A 106 19.36 3.75 -8.98
N PRO A 107 19.07 2.53 -9.44
CA PRO A 107 19.24 1.32 -8.65
C PRO A 107 20.64 1.22 -8.03
N GLY A 108 20.72 0.76 -6.78
CA GLY A 108 21.97 0.65 -6.03
C GLY A 108 22.42 1.93 -5.30
N THR A 109 21.69 3.04 -5.46
CA THR A 109 21.96 4.26 -4.69
C THR A 109 21.69 4.04 -3.20
N LYS A 110 22.65 4.41 -2.35
CA LYS A 110 22.49 4.34 -0.89
C LYS A 110 21.61 5.50 -0.42
N ILE A 111 20.59 5.17 0.36
CA ILE A 111 19.73 6.13 1.06
C ILE A 111 20.02 6.07 2.56
N GLN A 112 19.83 7.20 3.26
CA GLN A 112 20.11 7.36 4.68
C GLN A 112 19.12 8.36 5.31
N ASN A 113 19.22 8.55 6.63
CA ASN A 113 18.41 9.49 7.41
C ASN A 113 16.91 9.17 7.38
N PHE A 114 16.54 8.03 7.97
CA PHE A 114 15.15 7.70 8.29
C PHE A 114 14.77 8.38 9.61
N ILE A 115 13.59 8.98 9.63
CA ILE A 115 13.02 9.66 10.79
C ILE A 115 11.85 8.81 11.29
N PHE A 116 11.81 8.60 12.61
CA PHE A 116 10.68 7.98 13.30
C PHE A 116 10.23 9.01 14.34
N GLU A 117 8.95 9.34 14.33
CA GLU A 117 8.35 10.16 15.38
C GLU A 117 7.96 9.23 16.54
N ASP A 118 8.31 9.62 17.77
CA ASP A 118 7.98 8.89 19.01
C ASP A 118 6.50 9.05 19.42
#